data_AF-A0A101NGT4-F1
#
_entry.id   AF-A0A101NGT4-F1
#
_cell.length_a   1.000
_cell.length_b   1.000
_cell.length_c   1.000
_cell.angle_alpha   90.00
_cell.angle_beta   90.00
_cell.angle_gamma   90.00
#
_symmetry.space_group_name_H-M   'P 1'
#
loop_
_entity.id
_entity.type
_entity.pdbx_description
1 polymer ?
#
loop_
_entity_poly.entity_id
_entity_poly.type
_entity_poly.pdbx_seq_one_letter_code
_entity_poly.pdbx_strand_id
1 'polypeptide(L)'
;MKDDGTTAERGPAGAFAAGTGAAAALIAGLPWAASGHLPARLATHWNGGHLSADGSMPLWAASLFPALIWLAAAGTVAVVLHCNGATRRWRTITLLPTAVLLCGAQASIIRANFDHTDWHAAQLPTGWLIATLATAVLTAAGAWLASTRRSHTP
;
A
#
# COMPACT_ATOMS: atom_id res chain seq x y z
N MET A 1 -23.77 -32.59 -26.24
CA MET A 1 -23.50 -32.00 -24.92
C MET A 1 -22.28 -31.13 -25.10
N LYS A 2 -22.40 -29.83 -24.87
CA LYS A 2 -21.42 -28.81 -25.25
C LYS A 2 -20.46 -28.63 -24.07
N ASP A 3 -19.18 -28.83 -24.31
CA ASP A 3 -18.13 -28.51 -23.35
C ASP A 3 -17.99 -26.99 -23.27
N ASP A 4 -18.64 -26.37 -22.29
CA ASP A 4 -18.44 -24.95 -21.98
C ASP A 4 -17.16 -24.80 -21.15
N GLY A 5 -16.03 -24.82 -21.86
CA GLY A 5 -14.73 -24.47 -21.32
C GLY A 5 -14.63 -22.97 -21.01
N THR A 6 -14.89 -22.57 -19.77
CA THR A 6 -14.44 -21.26 -19.24
C THR A 6 -14.19 -21.29 -17.73
N THR A 7 -13.47 -22.29 -17.22
CA THR A 7 -12.65 -22.04 -16.02
C THR A 7 -11.24 -21.83 -16.50
N ALA A 8 -10.96 -20.63 -17.00
CA ALA A 8 -9.58 -20.20 -17.22
C ALA A 8 -8.88 -20.32 -15.87
N GLU A 9 -8.07 -21.37 -15.68
CA GLU A 9 -7.14 -21.46 -14.58
C GLU A 9 -6.31 -20.17 -14.62
N ARG A 10 -6.57 -19.26 -13.67
CA ARG A 10 -5.78 -18.05 -13.54
C ARG A 10 -4.40 -18.50 -13.10
N GLY A 11 -3.50 -18.64 -14.06
CA GLY A 11 -2.10 -18.96 -13.80
C GLY A 11 -1.49 -17.96 -12.80
N PRO A 12 -0.31 -18.27 -12.22
CA PRO A 12 0.31 -17.48 -11.17
C PRO A 12 0.53 -15.99 -11.54
N ALA A 13 0.63 -15.67 -12.82
CA ALA A 13 0.65 -14.29 -13.33
C ALA A 13 -0.70 -13.57 -13.17
N GLY A 14 -1.81 -14.24 -13.50
CA GLY A 14 -3.17 -13.70 -13.34
C GLY A 14 -3.53 -13.45 -11.88
N ALA A 15 -3.16 -14.37 -10.98
CA ALA A 15 -3.34 -14.18 -9.54
C ALA A 15 -2.51 -13.00 -8.99
N PHE A 16 -1.28 -12.82 -9.49
CA PHE A 16 -0.44 -11.69 -9.12
C PHE A 16 -1.01 -10.36 -9.60
N ALA A 17 -1.38 -10.26 -10.88
CA ALA A 17 -1.98 -9.05 -11.43
C ALA A 17 -3.27 -8.67 -10.70
N ALA A 18 -4.14 -9.66 -10.43
CA ALA A 18 -5.37 -9.45 -9.65
C ALA A 18 -5.08 -8.97 -8.22
N GLY A 19 -4.14 -9.60 -7.52
CA GLY A 19 -3.77 -9.20 -6.15
C GLY A 19 -3.18 -7.80 -6.08
N THR A 20 -2.26 -7.47 -6.99
CA THR A 20 -1.67 -6.13 -7.10
C THR A 20 -2.73 -5.09 -7.46
N GLY A 21 -3.62 -5.39 -8.41
CA GLY A 21 -4.72 -4.51 -8.79
C GLY A 21 -5.71 -4.27 -7.64
N ALA A 22 -6.07 -5.31 -6.89
CA ALA A 22 -6.93 -5.19 -5.71
C ALA A 22 -6.30 -4.31 -4.62
N ALA A 23 -4.99 -4.45 -4.37
CA ALA A 23 -4.27 -3.58 -3.43
C ALA A 23 -4.23 -2.12 -3.92
N ALA A 24 -4.01 -1.88 -5.21
CA ALA A 24 -4.08 -0.53 -5.79
C ALA A 24 -5.47 0.10 -5.62
N ALA A 25 -6.52 -0.67 -5.91
CA ALA A 25 -7.90 -0.24 -5.74
C ALA A 25 -8.24 0.06 -4.28
N LEU A 26 -7.75 -0.75 -3.33
CA LEU A 26 -7.90 -0.49 -1.91
C LEU A 26 -7.20 0.81 -1.50
N ILE A 27 -5.94 0.99 -1.86
CA ILE A 27 -5.16 2.20 -1.56
C ILE A 27 -5.85 3.45 -2.11
N ALA A 28 -6.30 3.39 -3.37
CA ALA A 28 -7.00 4.51 -4.00
C ALA A 28 -8.40 4.74 -3.42
N GLY A 29 -9.12 3.68 -3.02
CA GLY A 29 -10.49 3.79 -2.53
C GLY A 29 -10.61 4.33 -1.11
N LEU A 30 -9.57 4.19 -0.28
CA LEU A 30 -9.60 4.59 1.13
C LEU A 30 -10.00 6.07 1.34
N PRO A 31 -9.38 7.07 0.68
CA PRO A 31 -9.80 8.46 0.86
C PRO A 31 -11.22 8.74 0.35
N TRP A 32 -11.61 8.11 -0.76
CA TRP A 32 -12.96 8.26 -1.30
C TRP A 32 -14.03 7.72 -0.35
N ALA A 33 -13.75 6.60 0.32
CA ALA A 33 -14.66 6.02 1.32
C ALA A 33 -14.88 6.96 2.52
N ALA A 34 -13.91 7.82 2.83
CA ALA A 34 -13.99 8.81 3.91
C ALA A 34 -14.34 10.23 3.42
N SER A 35 -14.60 10.43 2.13
CA SER A 35 -14.69 11.75 1.50
C SER A 35 -15.71 12.71 2.13
N GLY A 36 -16.80 12.20 2.72
CA GLY A 36 -17.80 13.01 3.42
C GLY A 36 -17.30 13.69 4.69
N HIS A 37 -16.19 13.21 5.26
CA HIS A 37 -15.55 13.73 6.47
C HIS A 37 -14.19 14.37 6.19
N LEU A 38 -13.82 14.50 4.92
CA LEU A 38 -12.51 15.01 4.52
C LEU A 38 -12.63 16.36 3.82
N PRO A 39 -11.67 17.26 4.04
CA PRO A 39 -11.58 18.50 3.28
C PRO A 39 -11.30 18.22 1.79
N ALA A 40 -11.65 19.16 0.92
CA ALA A 40 -11.43 19.04 -0.52
C ALA A 40 -9.94 18.84 -0.90
N ARG A 41 -9.05 19.36 -0.05
CA ARG A 41 -7.60 19.16 -0.09
C ARG A 41 -7.17 18.53 1.22
N LEU A 42 -6.31 17.53 1.13
CA LEU A 42 -5.76 16.80 2.26
C LEU A 42 -4.33 17.25 2.52
N ALA A 43 -3.97 17.47 3.78
CA ALA A 43 -2.58 17.57 4.18
C ALA A 43 -1.88 16.24 3.87
N THR A 44 -0.80 16.30 3.10
CA THR A 44 0.02 15.14 2.74
C THR A 44 1.49 15.34 3.12
N HIS A 45 1.87 16.57 3.48
CA HIS A 45 3.21 16.92 3.92
C HIS A 45 3.13 17.67 5.25
N TRP A 46 4.10 17.36 6.10
CA TRP A 46 4.25 17.99 7.41
C TRP A 46 5.70 18.43 7.57
N ASN A 47 5.90 19.63 8.12
CA ASN A 47 7.22 20.10 8.49
C ASN A 47 7.65 19.39 9.80
N GLY A 48 8.74 18.63 9.73
CA GLY A 48 9.27 17.86 10.87
C GLY A 48 9.66 18.69 12.09
N GLY A 49 9.82 20.00 11.96
CA GLY A 49 10.14 20.91 13.09
C GLY A 49 8.92 21.40 13.88
N HIS A 50 7.73 21.41 13.28
CA HIS A 50 6.53 22.03 13.89
C HIS A 50 5.28 21.13 13.88
N LEU A 51 5.35 19.93 13.30
CA LEU A 51 4.22 19.00 13.12
C LEU A 51 3.00 19.65 12.43
N SER A 52 3.19 20.80 11.80
CA SER A 52 2.18 21.52 11.06
C SER A 52 2.17 21.07 9.61
N ALA A 53 0.97 21.00 9.02
CA ALA A 53 0.82 20.72 7.61
C ALA A 53 1.38 21.88 6.79
N ASP A 54 2.28 21.57 5.85
CA ASP A 54 2.94 22.55 4.97
C ASP A 54 2.66 22.31 3.47
N GLY A 55 2.06 21.17 3.14
CA GLY A 55 1.64 20.85 1.78
C GLY A 55 0.40 19.97 1.72
N SER A 56 -0.42 20.20 0.70
CA SER A 56 -1.65 19.45 0.46
C SER A 56 -1.78 18.95 -0.96
N MET A 57 -2.59 17.90 -1.12
CA MET A 57 -3.03 17.38 -2.40
C MET A 57 -4.57 17.41 -2.48
N PRO A 58 -5.16 17.63 -3.66
CA PRO A 58 -6.59 17.38 -3.84
C PRO A 58 -6.90 15.89 -3.61
N LEU A 59 -8.13 15.58 -3.17
CA LEU A 59 -8.57 14.22 -2.82
C LEU A 59 -8.20 13.16 -3.87
N TRP A 60 -8.39 13.47 -5.14
CA TRP A 60 -8.07 12.55 -6.25
C TRP A 60 -6.57 12.24 -6.32
N ALA A 61 -5.70 13.22 -6.09
CA ALA A 61 -4.26 13.04 -6.15
C ALA A 61 -3.77 12.26 -4.93
N ALA A 62 -4.29 12.59 -3.74
CA ALA A 62 -4.02 11.86 -2.51
C ALA A 62 -4.44 10.38 -2.59
N SER A 63 -5.44 10.07 -3.42
CA SER A 63 -5.90 8.70 -3.70
C SER A 63 -5.03 8.00 -4.75
N LEU A 64 -4.83 8.62 -5.91
CA LEU A 64 -4.18 7.97 -7.06
C LEU A 64 -2.66 7.87 -6.89
N PHE A 65 -2.01 8.88 -6.32
CA PHE A 65 -0.55 8.92 -6.26
C PHE A 65 0.03 7.72 -5.48
N PRO A 66 -0.48 7.35 -4.30
CA PRO A 66 0.05 6.18 -3.57
C PRO A 66 -0.30 4.84 -4.23
N ALA A 67 -1.44 4.77 -4.92
CA ALA A 67 -1.79 3.59 -5.72
C ALA A 67 -0.85 3.42 -6.92
N LEU A 68 -0.42 4.52 -7.56
CA LEU A 68 0.57 4.49 -8.64
C LEU A 68 1.95 4.07 -8.13
N ILE A 69 2.37 4.53 -6.95
CA ILE A 69 3.62 4.06 -6.30
C ILE A 69 3.58 2.55 -6.10
N TRP A 70 2.45 2.02 -5.59
CA TRP A 70 2.26 0.59 -5.42
C TRP A 70 2.39 -0.18 -6.74
N LEU A 71 1.70 0.27 -7.78
CA LEU A 71 1.75 -0.37 -9.10
C LEU A 71 3.16 -0.33 -9.71
N ALA A 72 3.87 0.79 -9.57
CA ALA A 72 5.25 0.92 -10.02
C ALA A 72 6.19 -0.02 -9.25
N ALA A 73 6.06 -0.10 -7.93
CA ALA A 73 6.84 -1.03 -7.10
C ALA A 73 6.57 -2.49 -7.47
N ALA A 74 5.30 -2.87 -7.61
CA ALA A 74 4.91 -4.22 -8.02
C ALA A 74 5.36 -4.58 -9.43
N GLY A 75 5.26 -3.63 -10.38
CA GLY A 75 5.78 -3.79 -11.75
C GLY A 75 7.29 -3.96 -11.77
N THR A 76 8.01 -3.16 -10.99
CA THR A 76 9.48 -3.27 -10.86
C THR A 76 9.88 -4.63 -10.30
N VAL A 77 9.23 -5.08 -9.23
CA VAL A 77 9.47 -6.42 -8.67
C VAL A 77 9.15 -7.51 -9.70
N ALA A 78 8.06 -7.40 -10.46
CA ALA A 78 7.74 -8.37 -11.50
C ALA A 78 8.83 -8.46 -12.57
N VAL A 79 9.33 -7.32 -13.06
CA VAL A 79 10.42 -7.25 -14.05
C VAL A 79 11.71 -7.83 -13.49
N VAL A 80 12.14 -7.39 -12.30
CA VAL A 80 13.38 -7.86 -11.66
C VAL A 80 13.36 -9.37 -11.43
N LEU A 81 12.24 -9.91 -10.94
CA LEU A 81 12.12 -11.35 -10.70
C LEU A 81 12.09 -12.14 -12.01
N HIS A 82 11.50 -11.59 -13.08
CA HIS A 82 11.49 -12.21 -14.40
C HIS A 82 12.89 -12.26 -15.01
N CYS A 83 13.64 -11.15 -14.95
CA CYS A 83 14.98 -11.06 -15.53
C CYS A 83 16.04 -11.87 -14.77
N ASN A 84 15.94 -11.95 -13.44
CA ASN A 84 16.96 -12.57 -12.59
C ASN A 84 16.63 -14.01 -12.17
N GLY A 85 15.52 -14.59 -12.64
CA GLY A 85 15.06 -15.92 -12.22
C GLY A 85 14.77 -16.03 -10.72
N ALA A 86 14.59 -14.88 -10.04
CA ALA A 86 14.48 -14.83 -8.59
C ALA A 86 13.12 -15.37 -8.12
N THR A 87 13.16 -16.08 -6.98
CA THR A 87 12.04 -16.93 -6.54
C THR A 87 10.84 -16.14 -6.02
N ARG A 88 9.66 -16.78 -6.01
CA ARG A 88 8.39 -16.28 -5.42
C ARG A 88 8.56 -15.71 -4.00
N ARG A 89 9.56 -16.16 -3.26
CA ARG A 89 9.94 -15.71 -1.91
C ARG A 89 10.29 -14.21 -1.85
N TRP A 90 11.10 -13.73 -2.78
CA TRP A 90 11.53 -12.33 -2.83
C TRP A 90 10.37 -11.36 -3.06
N ARG A 91 9.38 -11.81 -3.83
CA ARG A 91 8.13 -11.09 -4.08
C ARG A 91 7.37 -10.79 -2.78
N THR A 92 7.23 -11.79 -1.92
CA THR A 92 6.49 -11.63 -0.66
C THR A 92 7.24 -10.74 0.32
N ILE A 93 8.57 -10.89 0.40
CA ILE A 93 9.43 -10.11 1.30
C ILE A 93 9.39 -8.62 0.96
N THR A 94 9.26 -8.26 -0.32
CA THR A 94 9.22 -6.86 -0.77
C THR A 94 7.81 -6.29 -0.77
N LEU A 95 6.85 -6.96 -1.41
CA LEU A 95 5.54 -6.36 -1.66
C LEU A 95 4.65 -6.31 -0.42
N LEU A 96 4.75 -7.28 0.49
CA LEU A 96 3.88 -7.29 1.67
C LEU A 96 4.18 -6.09 2.60
N PRO A 97 5.45 -5.81 2.97
CA PRO A 97 5.76 -4.61 3.76
C PRO A 97 5.42 -3.31 3.03
N THR A 98 5.64 -3.23 1.70
CA THR A 98 5.27 -2.05 0.92
C THR A 98 3.77 -1.80 0.94
N ALA A 99 2.93 -2.85 0.80
CA ALA A 99 1.48 -2.72 0.89
C ALA A 99 1.05 -2.20 2.27
N VAL A 100 1.61 -2.79 3.34
CA VAL A 100 1.33 -2.37 4.73
C VAL A 100 1.69 -0.90 4.93
N LEU A 101 2.88 -0.49 4.47
CA LEU A 101 3.35 0.88 4.60
C LEU A 101 2.44 1.87 3.87
N LEU A 102 2.07 1.58 2.62
CA LEU A 102 1.21 2.46 1.82
C LEU A 102 -0.21 2.56 2.39
N CYS A 103 -0.81 1.43 2.79
CA CYS A 103 -2.13 1.44 3.43
C CYS A 103 -2.11 2.18 4.77
N GLY A 104 -1.09 1.97 5.60
CA GLY A 104 -0.98 2.67 6.88
C GLY A 104 -0.67 4.17 6.72
N ALA A 105 0.11 4.56 5.71
CA ALA A 105 0.31 5.96 5.34
C ALA A 105 -1.01 6.62 4.90
N GLN A 106 -1.80 5.95 4.06
CA GLN A 106 -3.15 6.40 3.68
C GLN A 106 -4.07 6.58 4.90
N ALA A 107 -4.12 5.58 5.78
CA ALA A 107 -4.91 5.67 7.01
C ALA A 107 -4.44 6.83 7.92
N SER A 108 -3.13 7.08 7.97
CA SER A 108 -2.55 8.21 8.72
C SER A 108 -3.02 9.55 8.14
N ILE A 109 -2.99 9.70 6.81
CA ILE A 109 -3.46 10.91 6.12
C ILE A 109 -4.95 11.14 6.36
N ILE A 110 -5.77 10.09 6.21
CA ILE A 110 -7.22 10.19 6.44
C ILE A 110 -7.47 10.63 7.88
N ARG A 111 -6.84 9.97 8.85
CA ARG A 111 -7.01 10.29 10.27
C ARG A 111 -6.54 11.71 10.61
N ALA A 112 -5.45 12.18 10.01
CA ALA A 112 -4.93 13.52 10.22
C ALA A 112 -5.89 14.62 9.76
N ASN A 113 -6.69 14.33 8.73
CA ASN A 113 -7.58 15.29 8.08
C ASN A 113 -9.07 15.07 8.43
N PHE A 114 -9.38 14.04 9.22
CA PHE A 114 -10.76 13.64 9.51
C PHE A 114 -11.49 14.72 10.31
N ASP A 115 -12.70 15.08 9.86
CA ASP A 115 -13.54 16.14 10.45
C ASP A 115 -12.88 17.52 10.54
N HIS A 116 -11.86 17.77 9.72
CA HIS A 116 -11.28 19.09 9.52
C HIS A 116 -11.80 19.73 8.24
N THR A 117 -12.25 20.98 8.33
CA THR A 117 -12.74 21.74 7.17
C THR A 117 -11.61 22.30 6.30
N ASP A 118 -10.39 22.40 6.87
CA ASP A 118 -9.19 22.89 6.21
C ASP A 118 -7.97 22.00 6.56
N TRP A 119 -7.12 21.75 5.56
CA TRP A 119 -5.93 20.92 5.69
C TRP A 119 -4.85 21.53 6.59
N HIS A 120 -4.84 22.85 6.76
CA HIS A 120 -3.93 23.52 7.70
C HIS A 120 -4.17 23.11 9.16
N ALA A 121 -5.39 22.69 9.49
CA ALA A 121 -5.74 22.22 10.83
C ALA A 121 -5.35 20.75 11.07
N ALA A 122 -4.88 20.04 10.03
CA ALA A 122 -4.57 18.62 10.12
C ALA A 122 -3.36 18.36 11.05
N GLN A 123 -3.54 17.45 11.99
CA GLN A 123 -2.50 17.08 12.94
C GLN A 123 -1.90 15.73 12.58
N LEU A 124 -0.57 15.63 12.56
CA LEU A 124 0.11 14.37 12.30
C LEU A 124 -0.20 13.36 13.43
N PRO A 125 -0.80 12.20 13.15
CA PRO A 125 -1.08 11.21 14.18
C PRO A 125 0.18 10.38 14.47
N THR A 126 1.16 10.99 15.15
CA THR A 126 2.52 10.43 15.34
C THR A 126 2.51 9.00 15.90
N GLY A 127 1.66 8.72 16.90
CA GLY A 127 1.55 7.37 17.46
C GLY A 127 1.08 6.32 16.44
N TRP A 128 0.14 6.69 15.56
CA TRP A 128 -0.36 5.80 14.50
C TRP A 128 0.66 5.61 13.38
N LEU A 129 1.40 6.66 13.03
CA LEU A 129 2.50 6.59 12.07
C LEU A 129 3.60 5.65 12.57
N ILE A 130 4.01 5.78 13.84
CA ILE A 130 4.98 4.88 14.47
C ILE A 130 4.47 3.44 14.46
N ALA A 131 3.20 3.22 14.82
CA ALA A 131 2.59 1.90 14.80
C ALA A 131 2.63 1.28 13.39
N THR A 132 2.28 2.06 12.36
CA THR A 132 2.36 1.63 10.95
C THR A 132 3.78 1.23 10.57
N LEU A 133 4.78 2.05 10.89
CA LEU A 133 6.18 1.76 10.60
C LEU A 133 6.64 0.48 11.32
N ALA A 134 6.29 0.34 12.60
CA ALA A 134 6.59 -0.86 13.37
C ALA A 134 5.93 -2.11 12.75
N THR A 135 4.65 -2.04 12.36
CA THR A 135 3.96 -3.13 11.68
C THR A 135 4.63 -3.49 10.35
N ALA A 136 5.05 -2.51 9.54
CA ALA A 136 5.75 -2.77 8.28
C ALA A 136 7.07 -3.50 8.53
N VAL A 137 7.87 -3.08 9.51
CA VAL A 137 9.13 -3.74 9.89
C VAL A 137 8.87 -5.16 10.40
N LEU A 138 7.90 -5.35 11.30
CA LEU A 138 7.53 -6.68 11.81
C LEU A 138 7.07 -7.61 10.69
N THR A 139 6.33 -7.09 9.72
CA THR A 139 5.86 -7.87 8.57
C THR A 139 7.02 -8.28 7.67
N ALA A 140 7.99 -7.38 7.44
CA ALA A 140 9.21 -7.70 6.71
C ALA A 140 10.04 -8.77 7.42
N ALA A 141 10.25 -8.61 8.74
CA ALA A 141 10.99 -9.58 9.56
C ALA A 141 10.30 -10.94 9.60
N GLY A 142 8.97 -10.96 9.76
CA GLY A 142 8.16 -12.18 9.75
C GLY A 142 8.21 -12.89 8.39
N ALA A 143 8.10 -12.15 7.29
CA ALA A 143 8.24 -12.69 5.93
C ALA A 143 9.64 -13.28 5.72
N TRP A 144 10.68 -12.59 6.18
CA TRP A 144 12.06 -13.08 6.15
C TRP A 144 12.22 -14.38 6.94
N LEU A 145 11.81 -14.42 8.21
CA LEU A 145 11.91 -15.62 9.07
C LEU A 145 11.11 -16.81 8.52
N ALA A 146 9.87 -16.59 8.08
CA ALA A 146 9.03 -17.66 7.52
C ALA A 146 9.64 -18.23 6.24
N SER A 147 10.44 -17.42 5.55
CA SER A 147 11.12 -17.82 4.34
C SER A 147 12.41 -18.60 4.62
N THR A 148 13.17 -18.25 5.66
CA THR A 148 14.39 -19.01 6.04
C THR A 148 14.03 -20.40 6.57
N ARG A 149 12.93 -20.52 7.34
CA ARG A 149 12.44 -21.80 7.88
C ARG A 149 12.01 -22.81 6.82
N ARG A 150 11.43 -22.35 5.69
CA ARG A 150 11.03 -23.24 4.58
C ARG A 150 12.20 -23.82 3.79
N SER A 151 13.40 -23.27 3.97
CA SER A 151 14.63 -23.82 3.38
C SER A 151 15.24 -24.96 4.20
N HIS A 152 14.65 -25.32 5.36
CA HIS A 152 15.16 -26.34 6.29
C HIS A 152 14.33 -27.63 6.37
N THR A 153 13.34 -27.83 5.49
CA THR A 153 12.67 -29.13 5.35
C THR A 153 13.38 -29.93 4.23
N PRO A 154 14.14 -30.99 4.59
CA PRO A 154 14.81 -31.88 3.63
C PRO A 154 13.82 -32.72 2.82
#